data_AF-A0A3E2DEY3-F1
#
_entry.id   AF-A0A3E2DEY3-F1
#
_cell.length_a   1.000
_cell.length_b   1.000
_cell.length_c   1.000
_cell.angle_alpha   90.00
_cell.angle_beta   90.00
_cell.angle_gamma   90.00
#
_symmetry.space_group_name_H-M   'P 1'
#
loop_
_entity.id
_entity.type
_entity.pdbx_description
1 polymer ?
#
loop_
_entity_poly.entity_id
_entity_poly.type
_entity_poly.pdbx_seq_one_letter_code
_entity_poly.pdbx_strand_id
1 'polypeptide(L)' 'MNIDWASLGLVSMVTVATTVLIVSVVSGGALMLDRAHARTEAGGDGAAGLVALGWTAIVIAGLIVLYGLYLLIPYFH' A
#
# COMPACT_ATOMS: atom_id res chain seq x y z
N MET A 1 24.87 -29.09 4.43
CA MET A 1 24.26 -27.75 4.28
C MET A 1 23.56 -27.43 5.58
N ASN A 2 23.91 -26.32 6.23
CA ASN A 2 23.31 -25.92 7.50
C ASN A 2 22.21 -24.88 7.18
N ILE A 3 20.98 -25.13 7.61
CA ILE A 3 19.86 -24.21 7.36
C ILE A 3 19.94 -23.10 8.40
N ASP A 4 20.03 -21.86 7.93
CA ASP A 4 19.90 -20.69 8.79
C ASP A 4 18.42 -20.40 9.06
N TRP A 5 17.92 -20.98 10.14
CA TRP A 5 16.55 -20.79 10.60
C TRP A 5 16.23 -19.35 10.99
N ALA A 6 17.23 -18.57 11.43
CA ALA A 6 17.03 -17.17 11.79
C ALA A 6 16.79 -16.31 10.54
N SER A 7 17.57 -16.55 9.48
CA SER A 7 17.37 -15.89 8.19
C SER A 7 15.99 -16.18 7.60
N LEU A 8 15.54 -17.43 7.64
CA LEU A 8 14.20 -17.81 7.17
C LEU A 8 13.08 -17.12 7.98
N GLY A 9 13.22 -17.09 9.30
CA GLY A 9 12.28 -16.39 10.18
C GLY A 9 12.20 -14.89 9.87
N LEU A 10 13.35 -14.24 9.63
CA LEU A 10 13.42 -12.83 9.29
C LEU A 10 12.67 -12.53 7.98
N VAL A 11 12.96 -13.28 6.91
CA VAL A 11 12.32 -13.09 5.60
C VAL A 11 10.80 -13.29 5.70
N SER A 12 10.36 -14.32 6.42
CA SER A 12 8.94 -14.59 6.65
C SER A 12 8.26 -13.41 7.36
N MET A 13 8.85 -12.92 8.46
CA MET A 13 8.31 -11.79 9.22
C MET A 13 8.22 -10.52 8.37
N VAL A 14 9.29 -10.18 7.64
CA VAL A 14 9.31 -9.00 6.77
C VAL A 14 8.27 -9.11 5.66
N THR A 15 8.11 -10.30 5.08
CA THR A 15 7.11 -10.55 4.02
C THR A 15 5.69 -10.32 4.54
N VAL A 16 5.36 -10.91 5.70
CA VAL A 16 4.03 -10.74 6.31
C VAL A 16 3.80 -9.28 6.71
N ALA A 17 4.75 -8.64 7.38
CA ALA A 17 4.63 -7.26 7.83
C ALA A 17 4.43 -6.29 6.65
N THR A 18 5.22 -6.46 5.58
CA THR A 18 5.11 -5.63 4.38
C THR A 18 3.76 -5.86 3.68
N THR A 19 3.31 -7.11 3.60
CA THR A 19 2.00 -7.45 3.03
C THR A 19 0.87 -6.78 3.81
N VAL A 20 0.87 -6.90 5.13
CA VAL A 20 -0.15 -6.27 6.00
C VAL A 20 -0.14 -4.76 5.83
N LEU A 21 1.04 -4.14 5.78
CA LEU A 21 1.18 -2.70 5.56
C LEU A 21 0.56 -2.26 4.23
N ILE A 22 0.94 -2.90 3.12
CA ILE A 22 0.44 -2.53 1.79
C ILE A 22 -1.06 -2.73 1.70
N VAL A 23 -1.57 -3.89 2.14
CA VAL A 23 -3.01 -4.19 2.13
C VAL A 23 -3.79 -3.18 2.96
N SER A 24 -3.29 -2.81 4.15
CA SER A 24 -3.94 -1.83 5.01
C SER A 24 -4.00 -0.44 4.37
N VAL A 25 -2.91 0.02 3.75
CA VAL A 25 -2.86 1.32 3.06
C VAL A 25 -3.80 1.35 1.86
N VAL A 26 -3.78 0.29 1.03
CA VAL A 26 -4.66 0.19 -0.14
C VAL A 26 -6.12 0.11 0.27
N SER A 27 -6.44 -0.72 1.26
CA SER A 27 -7.82 -0.85 1.78
C SER A 27 -8.31 0.46 2.39
N GLY A 28 -7.45 1.16 3.13
CA GLY A 28 -7.74 2.50 3.66
C GLY A 28 -7.99 3.53 2.55
N GLY A 29 -7.16 3.53 1.51
CA GLY A 29 -7.34 4.40 0.34
C GLY A 29 -8.65 4.14 -0.40
N ALA A 30 -8.96 2.87 -0.66
CA ALA A 30 -10.21 2.44 -1.28
C ALA A 30 -11.44 2.82 -0.44
N LEU A 31 -11.38 2.64 0.89
CA LEU A 31 -12.45 3.03 1.80
C LEU A 31 -12.70 4.54 1.80
N MET A 32 -11.64 5.36 1.70
CA MET A 32 -11.80 6.83 1.61
C MET A 32 -12.44 7.24 0.29
N LEU A 33 -12.08 6.58 -0.81
CA LEU A 33 -12.66 6.84 -2.11
C LEU A 33 -14.14 6.43 -2.16
N ASP A 34 -14.49 5.28 -1.57
CA ASP A 34 -15.87 4.82 -1.43
C ASP A 34 -16.73 5.80 -0.62
N ARG A 35 -16.22 6.28 0.52
CA ARG A 35 -16.87 7.33 1.32
C ARG A 35 -17.00 8.65 0.55
N ALA A 36 -16.02 9.00 -0.27
CA ALA A 36 -16.07 10.20 -1.10
C ALA A 36 -17.18 10.10 -2.15
N HIS A 37 -17.33 8.92 -2.76
CA HIS A 37 -18.37 8.64 -3.74
C HIS A 37 -19.76 8.80 -3.11
N ALA A 38 -20.01 8.14 -1.98
CA ALA A 38 -21.27 8.26 -1.24
C ALA A 38 -21.59 9.70 -0.81
N ARG A 39 -20.59 10.50 -0.42
CA ARG A 39 -20.80 11.92 -0.08
C ARG A 39 -21.11 12.79 -1.30
N THR A 40 -20.49 12.49 -2.44
CA THR A 40 -20.76 13.19 -3.70
C THR A 40 -22.20 12.96 -4.14
N GLU A 41 -22.68 11.72 -4.06
CA GLU A 41 -24.07 11.35 -4.38
C GLU A 41 -25.08 12.01 -3.43
N ALA A 42 -24.73 12.15 -2.15
CA ALA A 42 -25.56 12.83 -1.16
C ALA A 42 -25.54 14.37 -1.28
N GLY A 43 -24.78 14.94 -2.23
CA GLY A 43 -24.64 16.40 -2.39
C GLY A 43 -23.88 17.09 -1.25
N GLY A 44 -23.09 16.33 -0.48
CA GLY A 44 -22.36 16.83 0.69
C GLY A 44 -20.97 17.39 0.35
N ASP A 45 -20.58 18.46 1.04
CA ASP A 45 -19.24 19.05 0.93
C ASP A 45 -18.15 18.14 1.53
N GLY A 46 -16.92 18.27 1.01
CA GLY A 46 -15.73 17.56 1.49
C GLY A 46 -15.42 16.23 0.80
N ALA A 47 -16.18 15.85 -0.24
CA ALA A 47 -15.86 14.68 -1.06
C ALA A 47 -14.47 14.79 -1.73
N ALA A 48 -14.12 15.98 -2.24
CA ALA A 48 -12.83 16.22 -2.90
C ALA A 48 -11.62 15.89 -2.00
N GLY A 49 -11.69 16.20 -0.70
CA GLY A 49 -10.63 15.88 0.26
C GLY A 49 -10.47 14.38 0.49
N LEU A 50 -11.58 13.64 0.55
CA LEU A 50 -11.57 12.18 0.67
C LEU A 50 -11.03 11.50 -0.60
N VAL A 51 -11.39 12.02 -1.79
CA VAL A 51 -10.83 11.55 -3.07
C VAL A 51 -9.31 11.76 -3.08
N ALA A 52 -8.84 12.96 -2.72
CA ALA A 52 -7.42 13.28 -2.70
C ALA A 52 -6.65 12.37 -1.72
N LEU A 53 -7.18 12.18 -0.51
CA LEU A 53 -6.57 11.30 0.50
C LEU A 53 -6.55 9.83 0.01
N GLY A 54 -7.65 9.35 -0.55
CA GLY A 54 -7.77 8.00 -1.10
C GLY A 54 -6.72 7.73 -2.18
N TRP A 55 -6.66 8.59 -3.20
CA TRP A 55 -5.68 8.47 -4.27
C TRP A 55 -4.23 8.61 -3.78
N THR A 56 -3.97 9.51 -2.83
CA THR A 56 -2.64 9.66 -2.25
C THR A 56 -2.17 8.35 -1.60
N ALA A 57 -3.03 7.68 -0.83
CA ALA A 57 -2.72 6.38 -0.24
C ALA A 57 -2.43 5.30 -1.31
N ILE A 58 -3.24 5.25 -2.38
CA ILE A 58 -3.02 4.30 -3.49
C ILE A 58 -1.71 4.57 -4.22
N VAL A 59 -1.40 5.85 -4.51
CA VAL A 59 -0.15 6.24 -5.18
C VAL A 59 1.06 5.89 -4.31
N ILE A 60 1.01 6.20 -3.01
CA ILE A 60 2.10 5.85 -2.09
C ILE A 60 2.33 4.34 -2.04
N ALA A 61 1.26 3.54 -1.92
CA ALA A 61 1.38 2.08 -1.96
C ALA A 61 1.98 1.60 -3.29
N GLY A 62 1.54 2.16 -4.42
CA GLY A 62 2.10 1.88 -5.74
C GLY A 62 3.58 2.23 -5.85
N LEU A 63 4.00 3.40 -5.34
CA LEU A 63 5.40 3.81 -5.34
C LEU A 63 6.28 2.89 -4.49
N ILE A 64 5.79 2.41 -3.34
CA ILE A 64 6.52 1.43 -2.52
C ILE A 64 6.74 0.13 -3.30
N VAL A 65 5.71 -0.37 -3.99
CA VAL A 65 5.81 -1.59 -4.82
C VAL A 65 6.79 -1.38 -5.98
N LEU A 66 6.69 -0.25 -6.69
CA LEU A 66 7.59 0.09 -7.79
C LEU A 66 9.05 0.22 -7.31
N TYR A 67 9.26 0.79 -6.12
CA TYR A 67 10.58 0.85 -5.51
C TYR A 67 11.12 -0.54 -5.17
N GLY A 68 10.27 -1.43 -4.63
CA GLY A 68 10.63 -2.84 -4.43
C GLY A 68 11.05 -3.53 -5.73
N LEU A 69 10.33 -3.30 -6.82
CA LEU A 69 10.67 -3.83 -8.15
C LEU A 69 11.98 -3.25 -8.70
N TYR A 70 12.22 -1.96 -8.49
CA TYR A 70 13.48 -1.30 -8.84
C TYR A 70 14.68 -1.92 -8.12
N LEU A 71 14.55 -2.22 -6.83
CA LEU A 71 15.59 -2.89 -6.05
C LEU A 71 15.77 -4.36 -6.43
N LEU A 72 14.72 -5.03 -6.91
CA LEU A 72 14.80 -6.42 -7.35
C LEU A 72 15.58 -6.57 -8.66
N ILE A 73 15.56 -5.55 -9.52
CA ILE A 73 16.23 -5.57 -10.84
C ILE A 73 17.56 -4.81 -10.76
N PRO A 74 18.70 -5.50 -10.66
CA PRO A 74 20.01 -4.87 -10.45
C PRO A 74 20.53 -4.07 -11.64
N TYR A 75 19.92 -4.17 -12.82
CA TYR A 75 20.30 -3.33 -13.97
C TYR A 75 19.88 -1.86 -13.80
N PHE A 76 18.89 -1.59 -12.95
CA PHE A 76 18.35 -0.24 -12.78
C PHE A 76 19.12 0.61 -11.75
N HIS A 77 20.03 0.01 -10.96
CA HIS A 77 20.79 0.70 -9.92
C HIS A 77 22.23 0.19 -9.77
#